data_AF-A0A1W2D756-F1
#
_entry.id   AF-A0A1W2D756-F1
#
_cell.length_a   1.000
_cell.length_b   1.000
_cell.length_c   1.000
_cell.angle_alpha   90.00
_cell.angle_beta   90.00
_cell.angle_gamma   90.00
#
_symmetry.space_group_name_H-M   'P 1'
#
loop_
_entity.id
_entity.type
_entity.pdbx_description
1 polymer ?
#
loop_
_entity_poly.entity_id
_entity_poly.type
_entity_poly.pdbx_seq_one_letter_code
_entity_poly.pdbx_strand_id
1 'polypeptide(L)'
;MIGMRSIAVLFVIAWFVFAFFDLNFDRDVFRAYTASEVVDYDPDEGQPRLLPRAVMEYRVQQGGVVGRIGDSVSEYEDCTVFDRDNWSCKHSDESGTFGARQGEFFSRSNLDKFPHLDYLDEEETLSRFRYIMLQCRWDATGGIDAIFCLLRPFTT
;
A
#
# COMPACT_ATOMS: atom_id res chain seq x y z
N MET A 1 8.49 -34.74 -17.84
CA MET A 1 7.06 -34.49 -17.52
C MET A 1 7.00 -33.90 -16.12
N ILE A 2 6.64 -32.63 -15.99
CA ILE A 2 6.34 -32.03 -14.69
C ILE A 2 4.93 -32.50 -14.33
N GLY A 3 4.78 -33.27 -13.26
CA GLY A 3 3.47 -33.76 -12.81
C GLY A 3 2.62 -32.61 -12.26
N MET A 4 1.29 -32.76 -12.32
CA MET A 4 0.32 -31.76 -11.82
C MET A 4 0.58 -31.35 -10.35
N ARG A 5 1.08 -32.28 -9.52
CA ARG A 5 1.49 -32.00 -8.13
C ARG A 5 2.65 -31.00 -8.04
N SER A 6 3.63 -31.11 -8.94
CA SER A 6 4.78 -30.19 -8.98
C SER A 6 4.35 -28.77 -9.37
N ILE A 7 3.37 -28.65 -10.27
CA ILE A 7 2.82 -27.35 -10.68
C ILE A 7 2.11 -26.67 -9.49
N ALA A 8 1.28 -27.41 -8.75
CA ALA A 8 0.58 -26.87 -7.59
C ALA A 8 1.55 -26.36 -6.51
N VAL A 9 2.63 -27.11 -6.23
CA VAL A 9 3.65 -26.70 -5.25
C VAL A 9 4.37 -25.44 -5.72
N LEU A 10 4.79 -25.38 -6.99
CA LEU A 10 5.44 -24.19 -7.54
C LEU A 10 4.53 -22.96 -7.50
N PHE A 11 3.25 -23.13 -7.79
CA PHE A 11 2.26 -22.07 -7.69
C PHE A 11 2.16 -21.53 -6.26
N VAL A 12 2.04 -22.41 -5.25
CA VAL A 12 1.95 -21.99 -3.85
C VAL A 12 3.22 -21.24 -3.43
N ILE A 13 4.41 -21.74 -3.80
CA ILE A 13 5.67 -21.05 -3.50
C ILE A 13 5.71 -19.67 -4.14
N ALA A 14 5.38 -19.57 -5.43
CA ALA A 14 5.30 -18.29 -6.13
C ALA A 14 4.30 -17.35 -5.46
N TRP A 15 3.11 -17.84 -5.12
CA TRP A 15 2.08 -17.06 -4.44
C TRP A 15 2.64 -16.43 -3.16
N PHE A 16 3.30 -17.21 -2.30
CA PHE A 16 3.91 -16.69 -1.07
C PHE A 16 5.02 -15.68 -1.36
N VAL A 17 5.91 -15.97 -2.32
CA VAL A 17 6.99 -15.04 -2.67
C VAL A 17 6.43 -13.69 -3.13
N PHE A 18 5.47 -13.67 -4.03
CA PHE A 18 4.87 -12.43 -4.52
C PHE A 18 3.96 -11.74 -3.50
N ALA A 19 3.41 -12.49 -2.52
CA ALA A 19 2.61 -11.89 -1.46
C ALA A 19 3.45 -11.19 -0.40
N PHE A 20 4.66 -11.71 -0.12
CA PHE A 20 5.57 -11.12 0.86
C PHE A 20 6.49 -10.06 0.27
N PHE A 21 6.98 -10.28 -0.94
CA PHE A 21 7.99 -9.43 -1.56
C PHE A 21 7.39 -8.59 -2.68
N ASP A 22 7.62 -7.28 -2.62
CA ASP A 22 7.36 -6.39 -3.74
C ASP A 22 8.48 -6.54 -4.78
N LEU A 23 8.30 -7.50 -5.68
CA LEU A 23 9.23 -7.78 -6.76
C LEU A 23 9.04 -6.79 -7.91
N ASN A 24 9.24 -5.50 -7.65
CA ASN A 24 9.30 -4.51 -8.72
C ASN A 24 10.68 -4.53 -9.37
N PHE A 25 10.70 -4.61 -10.70
CA PHE A 25 11.95 -4.52 -11.48
C PHE A 25 12.46 -3.07 -11.56
N ASP A 26 11.57 -2.09 -11.37
CA ASP A 26 11.96 -0.70 -11.23
C ASP A 26 12.42 -0.41 -9.80
N ARG A 27 13.73 -0.21 -9.64
CA ARG A 27 14.37 0.01 -8.34
C ARG A 27 14.12 1.40 -7.77
N ASP A 28 13.58 2.31 -8.57
CA ASP A 28 13.30 3.68 -8.13
C ASP A 28 11.85 3.84 -7.64
N VAL A 29 11.03 2.80 -7.77
CA VAL A 29 9.62 2.83 -7.35
C VAL A 29 9.46 2.21 -5.97
N PHE A 30 8.93 3.00 -5.05
CA PHE A 30 8.43 2.59 -3.74
C PHE A 30 6.90 2.45 -3.81
N ARG A 31 6.34 1.38 -3.24
CA ARG A 31 4.88 1.22 -3.13
C ARG A 31 4.45 1.29 -1.68
N ALA A 32 3.52 2.19 -1.38
CA ALA A 32 2.87 2.25 -0.08
C ALA A 32 1.56 1.47 -0.12
N TYR A 33 1.42 0.54 0.83
CA TYR A 33 0.21 -0.23 1.04
C TYR A 33 -0.44 0.28 2.32
N THR A 34 -1.57 0.97 2.18
CA THR A 34 -2.27 1.57 3.32
C THR A 34 -3.72 1.09 3.40
N ALA A 35 -4.30 1.22 4.58
CA ALA A 35 -5.71 0.97 4.83
C ALA A 35 -6.25 2.02 5.78
N SER A 36 -7.56 2.27 5.75
CA SER A 36 -8.23 3.10 6.75
C SER A 36 -9.32 2.31 7.44
N GLU A 37 -9.87 2.86 8.52
CA GLU A 37 -11.08 2.31 9.12
C GLU A 37 -12.28 2.47 8.17
N VAL A 38 -13.23 1.54 8.28
CA VAL A 38 -14.55 1.66 7.65
C VAL A 38 -15.40 2.58 8.51
N VAL A 39 -16.00 3.61 7.88
CA VAL A 39 -16.75 4.68 8.56
C VAL A 39 -17.91 4.14 9.42
N ASP A 40 -18.58 3.08 8.97
CA ASP A 40 -19.70 2.44 9.66
C ASP A 40 -19.37 0.97 9.98
N TYR A 41 -18.20 0.71 10.57
CA TYR A 41 -17.81 -0.66 10.92
C TYR A 41 -18.76 -1.30 11.94
N ASP A 42 -19.47 -2.34 11.51
CA ASP A 42 -20.23 -3.24 12.38
C ASP A 42 -19.53 -4.61 12.47
N PRO A 43 -19.03 -5.01 13.64
CA PRO A 43 -18.39 -6.32 13.82
C PRO A 43 -19.33 -7.51 13.56
N ASP A 44 -20.66 -7.31 13.65
CA ASP A 44 -21.64 -8.37 13.46
C ASP A 44 -21.91 -8.67 11.97
N GLU A 45 -21.54 -7.76 11.06
CA GLU A 45 -21.66 -7.97 9.61
C GLU A 45 -20.56 -8.86 9.01
N GLY A 46 -19.55 -9.23 9.82
CA GLY A 46 -18.44 -10.10 9.39
C GLY A 46 -17.45 -9.47 8.41
N GLN A 47 -17.55 -8.15 8.18
CA GLN A 47 -16.63 -7.39 7.35
C GLN A 47 -15.33 -7.07 8.10
N PRO A 48 -14.18 -6.92 7.42
CA PRO A 48 -12.96 -6.44 8.06
C PRO A 48 -13.10 -4.98 8.51
N ARG A 49 -12.54 -4.63 9.68
CA ARG A 49 -12.49 -3.24 10.18
C ARG A 49 -11.75 -2.28 9.24
N LEU A 50 -10.69 -2.76 8.60
CA LEU A 50 -9.83 -1.96 7.74
C LEU A 50 -10.23 -2.14 6.28
N LEU A 51 -10.35 -1.04 5.54
CA LEU A 51 -10.54 -1.02 4.10
C LEU A 51 -9.21 -0.70 3.40
N PRO A 52 -8.69 -1.58 2.52
CA PRO A 52 -7.46 -1.30 1.79
C PRO A 52 -7.66 -0.10 0.86
N ARG A 53 -6.74 0.87 0.91
CA ARG A 53 -6.70 2.01 0.00
C ARG A 53 -5.98 1.64 -1.29
N ALA A 54 -6.13 2.45 -2.34
CA ALA A 54 -5.40 2.25 -3.58
C ALA A 54 -3.89 2.27 -3.31
N VAL A 55 -3.14 1.35 -3.92
CA VAL A 55 -1.68 1.31 -3.79
C VAL A 55 -1.11 2.61 -4.34
N MET A 56 -0.31 3.30 -3.53
CA MET A 56 0.36 4.53 -3.93
C MET A 56 1.75 4.18 -4.42
N GLU A 57 2.07 4.53 -5.67
CA GLU A 57 3.40 4.33 -6.24
C GLU A 57 4.17 5.63 -6.20
N TYR A 58 5.36 5.63 -5.60
CA TYR A 58 6.25 6.78 -5.54
C TYR A 58 7.52 6.45 -6.32
N ARG A 59 7.73 7.13 -7.45
CA ARG A 59 9.01 7.11 -8.15
C ARG A 59 9.95 8.13 -7.51
N VAL A 60 10.95 7.63 -6.81
CA VAL A 60 11.91 8.40 -6.02
C VAL A 60 13.17 8.64 -6.87
N GLN A 61 13.43 9.89 -7.23
CA GLN A 61 14.58 10.27 -8.07
C GLN A 61 15.45 11.32 -7.36
N GLN A 62 16.67 11.53 -7.89
CA GLN A 62 17.52 12.62 -7.40
C GLN A 62 16.85 13.97 -7.71
N GLY A 63 16.34 14.64 -6.68
CA GLY A 63 15.76 15.98 -6.77
C GLY A 63 14.23 16.06 -6.71
N GLY A 64 13.51 14.94 -6.56
CA GLY A 64 12.06 14.97 -6.42
C GLY A 64 11.41 13.59 -6.33
N VAL A 65 10.13 13.57 -5.96
CA VAL A 65 9.32 12.36 -5.90
C VAL A 65 8.06 12.55 -6.74
N VAL A 66 7.76 11.58 -7.59
CA VAL A 66 6.52 11.55 -8.37
C VAL A 66 5.63 10.46 -7.81
N GLY A 67 4.50 10.85 -7.21
CA GLY A 67 3.48 9.96 -6.70
C GLY A 67 2.42 9.65 -7.75
N ARG A 68 1.92 8.42 -7.76
CA ARG A 68 0.82 7.95 -8.59
C ARG A 68 -0.17 7.16 -7.76
N ILE A 69 -1.45 7.49 -7.92
CA ILE A 69 -2.58 6.75 -7.33
C ILE A 69 -3.61 6.53 -8.43
N GLY A 70 -3.77 5.28 -8.88
CA GLY A 70 -4.59 4.98 -10.06
C GLY A 70 -4.07 5.73 -11.30
N ASP A 71 -4.88 6.62 -11.86
CA ASP A 71 -4.53 7.44 -13.03
C ASP A 71 -4.06 8.86 -12.65
N SER A 72 -4.13 9.22 -11.37
CA SER A 72 -3.67 10.52 -10.89
C SER A 72 -2.16 10.49 -10.64
N VAL A 73 -1.46 11.51 -11.14
CA VAL A 73 -0.01 11.71 -10.97
C VAL A 73 0.22 13.06 -10.31
N SER A 74 1.04 13.07 -9.26
CA SER A 74 1.42 14.26 -8.50
C SER A 74 2.94 14.33 -8.39
N GLU A 75 3.51 15.51 -8.62
CA GLU A 75 4.94 15.77 -8.45
C GLU A 75 5.19 16.57 -7.17
N TYR A 76 6.23 16.17 -6.44
CA TYR A 76 6.61 16.76 -5.16
C TYR A 76 8.05 17.26 -5.25
N GLU A 77 8.22 18.57 -5.09
CA GLU A 77 9.51 19.26 -5.23
C GLU A 77 10.23 19.45 -3.88
N ASP A 78 9.50 19.63 -2.78
CA ASP A 78 10.08 19.80 -1.43
C ASP A 78 10.33 18.45 -0.77
N CYS A 79 11.35 17.74 -1.26
CA CYS A 79 11.70 16.40 -0.83
C CYS A 79 13.16 16.28 -0.37
N THR A 80 13.36 15.59 0.74
CA THR A 80 14.68 15.07 1.15
C THR A 80 14.76 13.61 0.73
N VAL A 81 15.65 13.30 -0.22
CA VAL A 81 15.83 11.94 -0.77
C VAL A 81 17.24 11.45 -0.46
N PHE A 82 17.36 10.35 0.28
CA PHE A 82 18.63 9.64 0.47
C PHE A 82 18.70 8.43 -0.46
N ASP A 83 17.67 7.58 -0.40
CA ASP A 83 17.44 6.46 -1.31
C ASP A 83 15.93 6.17 -1.40
N ARG A 84 15.55 5.13 -2.17
CA ARG A 84 14.14 4.71 -2.32
C ARG A 84 13.47 4.38 -0.98
N ASP A 85 14.21 3.84 -0.02
CA ASP A 85 13.67 3.34 1.25
C ASP A 85 13.76 4.39 2.37
N ASN A 86 14.41 5.53 2.11
CA ASN A 86 14.65 6.65 3.02
C ASN A 86 14.50 7.97 2.27
N TRP A 87 13.28 8.49 2.28
CA TRP A 87 12.95 9.79 1.70
C TRP A 87 11.74 10.39 2.42
N SER A 88 11.56 11.69 2.28
CA SER A 88 10.38 12.38 2.79
C SER A 88 10.09 13.63 1.98
N CYS A 89 8.83 13.92 1.75
CA CYS A 89 8.36 15.15 1.11
C CYS A 89 7.42 15.91 2.03
N LYS A 90 7.44 17.24 1.93
CA LYS A 90 6.50 18.13 2.58
C LYS A 90 5.45 18.57 1.56
N HIS A 91 4.19 18.66 1.98
CA HIS A 91 3.18 19.29 1.13
C HIS A 91 3.47 20.79 0.97
N SER A 92 3.16 21.35 -0.20
CA SER A 92 3.45 22.77 -0.52
C SER A 92 2.67 23.76 0.35
N ASP A 93 1.51 23.35 0.88
CA ASP A 93 0.72 24.10 1.87
C ASP A 93 1.20 23.90 3.32
N GLU A 94 2.21 23.05 3.51
CA GLU A 94 2.76 22.62 4.78
C GLU A 94 1.77 21.83 5.66
N SER A 95 0.71 21.28 5.06
CA SER A 95 -0.33 20.49 5.75
C SER A 95 0.20 19.22 6.41
N GLY A 96 1.31 18.69 5.92
CA GLY A 96 1.90 17.48 6.45
C GLY A 96 3.23 17.10 5.79
N THR A 97 3.76 15.98 6.23
CA THR A 97 4.98 15.34 5.70
C THR A 97 4.72 13.85 5.54
N PHE A 98 5.11 13.30 4.40
CA PHE A 98 5.00 11.87 4.12
C PHE A 98 6.29 11.35 3.51
N GLY A 99 6.50 10.03 3.52
CA GLY A 99 7.72 9.45 2.99
C GLY A 99 7.89 7.99 3.35
N ALA A 100 9.12 7.51 3.19
CA ALA A 100 9.55 6.20 3.62
C ALA A 100 10.75 6.30 4.56
N ARG A 101 10.77 5.47 5.61
CA ARG A 101 11.90 5.33 6.52
C ARG A 101 12.19 3.86 6.72
N GLN A 102 13.40 3.42 6.40
CA GLN A 102 13.79 2.01 6.45
C GLN A 102 12.84 1.08 5.67
N GLY A 103 12.29 1.58 4.56
CA GLY A 103 11.35 0.85 3.71
C GLY A 103 9.90 0.83 4.21
N GLU A 104 9.60 1.49 5.32
CA GLU A 104 8.23 1.64 5.83
C GLU A 104 7.67 3.03 5.48
N PHE A 105 6.47 3.06 4.92
CA PHE A 105 5.77 4.31 4.61
C PHE A 105 5.31 5.01 5.90
N PHE A 106 5.31 6.34 5.89
CA PHE A 106 4.69 7.15 6.92
C PHE A 106 4.02 8.37 6.29
N SER A 107 2.98 8.86 6.95
CA SER A 107 2.36 10.16 6.70
C SER A 107 2.04 10.81 8.03
N ARG A 108 2.25 12.12 8.14
CA ARG A 108 2.01 12.90 9.36
C ARG A 108 1.42 14.24 9.00
N SER A 109 0.27 14.55 9.57
CA SER A 109 -0.34 15.87 9.49
C SER A 109 0.37 16.86 10.40
N ASN A 110 0.43 18.13 9.99
CA ASN A 110 0.97 19.23 10.77
C ASN A 110 -0.14 19.84 11.63
N LEU A 111 -0.46 19.17 12.75
CA LEU A 111 -1.56 19.56 13.64
C LEU A 111 -1.31 20.88 14.39
N ASP A 112 -0.05 21.29 14.55
CA ASP A 112 0.30 22.58 15.16
C ASP A 112 -0.20 23.75 14.29
N LYS A 113 -0.11 23.62 12.96
CA LYS A 113 -0.56 24.64 12.01
C LYS A 113 -2.00 24.40 11.54
N PHE A 114 -2.42 23.15 11.44
CA PHE A 114 -3.73 22.73 10.92
C PHE A 114 -4.41 21.75 11.89
N PRO A 115 -4.88 22.22 13.07
CA PRO A 115 -5.48 21.35 14.09
C PRO A 115 -6.79 20.70 13.64
N HIS A 116 -7.45 21.23 12.61
CA HIS A 116 -8.63 20.62 12.02
C HIS A 116 -8.29 19.40 11.15
N LEU A 117 -7.04 18.97 11.01
CA LEU A 117 -6.71 17.72 10.34
C LEU A 117 -6.69 16.52 11.31
N ASP A 118 -6.88 16.77 12.61
CA ASP A 118 -6.83 15.74 13.68
C ASP A 118 -7.92 14.66 13.53
N TYR A 119 -9.03 14.96 12.84
CA TYR A 119 -10.11 14.02 12.58
C TYR A 119 -9.99 13.29 11.25
N LEU A 120 -8.99 13.60 10.43
CA LEU A 120 -8.74 12.80 9.23
C LEU A 120 -8.07 11.50 9.69
N ASP A 121 -8.79 10.38 9.55
CA ASP A 121 -8.31 9.05 9.92
C ASP A 121 -6.89 8.83 9.39
N GLU A 122 -5.95 8.62 10.29
CA GLU A 122 -4.60 8.23 9.92
C GLU A 122 -4.66 6.87 9.22
N GLU A 123 -4.15 6.80 7.99
CA GLU A 123 -4.07 5.54 7.29
C GLU A 123 -3.06 4.61 7.99
N GLU A 124 -3.48 3.38 8.29
CA GLU A 124 -2.57 2.35 8.78
C GLU A 124 -1.69 1.87 7.61
N THR A 125 -0.37 1.98 7.78
CA THR A 125 0.58 1.38 6.84
C THR A 125 0.68 -0.12 7.09
N LEU A 126 0.53 -0.90 6.02
CA LEU A 126 0.55 -2.36 6.04
C LEU A 126 1.75 -2.90 5.28
N SER A 127 2.20 -4.10 5.67
CA SER A 127 3.06 -4.88 4.77
C SER A 127 2.25 -5.37 3.57
N ARG A 128 2.92 -5.61 2.44
CA ARG A 128 2.28 -6.16 1.23
C ARG A 128 1.47 -7.42 1.52
N PHE A 129 1.99 -8.33 2.34
CA PHE A 129 1.28 -9.55 2.73
C PHE A 129 0.00 -9.24 3.52
N ARG A 130 0.06 -8.35 4.53
CA ARG A 130 -1.13 -7.94 5.30
C ARG A 130 -2.16 -7.28 4.39
N TYR A 131 -1.71 -6.45 3.45
CA TYR A 131 -2.56 -5.78 2.48
C TYR A 131 -3.27 -6.77 1.54
N ILE A 132 -2.55 -7.73 0.95
CA ILE A 132 -3.13 -8.79 0.10
C ILE A 132 -4.13 -9.63 0.88
N MET A 133 -3.78 -10.04 2.11
CA MET A 133 -4.69 -10.80 2.96
C MET A 133 -5.94 -9.99 3.32
N LEU A 134 -5.81 -8.68 3.51
CA LEU A 134 -6.94 -7.79 3.76
C LEU A 134 -7.86 -7.67 2.54
N GLN A 135 -7.30 -7.45 1.34
CA GLN A 135 -8.06 -7.48 0.08
C GLN A 135 -8.81 -8.80 -0.07
N CYS A 136 -8.14 -9.91 0.23
CA CYS A 136 -8.74 -11.24 0.18
C CYS A 136 -9.92 -11.43 1.13
N ARG A 137 -9.86 -10.85 2.33
CA ARG A 137 -10.97 -10.92 3.28
C ARG A 137 -12.18 -10.14 2.77
N TRP A 138 -11.96 -8.98 2.15
CA TRP A 138 -13.01 -8.20 1.49
C TRP A 138 -13.60 -8.91 0.27
N ASP A 139 -12.77 -9.53 -0.57
CA ASP A 139 -13.26 -10.33 -1.70
C ASP A 139 -14.13 -11.49 -1.21
N ALA A 140 -13.76 -12.12 -0.09
CA ALA A 140 -14.52 -13.20 0.52
C ALA A 140 -15.85 -12.74 1.14
N THR A 141 -15.96 -11.50 1.63
CA THR A 141 -17.24 -10.97 2.13
C THR A 141 -18.25 -10.72 1.00
N GLY A 142 -17.78 -10.51 -0.25
CA GLY A 142 -18.61 -10.37 -1.44
C GLY A 142 -19.07 -11.71 -2.07
N GLY A 143 -18.59 -12.86 -1.60
CA GLY A 143 -18.98 -14.19 -2.08
C GLY A 143 -18.03 -14.80 -3.12
N ILE A 144 -18.43 -14.84 -4.40
CA ILE A 144 -17.77 -15.61 -5.50
C ILE A 144 -16.33 -15.09 -5.80
N ASP A 145 -16.02 -13.88 -5.34
CA ASP A 145 -14.75 -13.20 -5.61
C ASP A 145 -13.56 -13.75 -4.81
N ALA A 146 -13.78 -14.68 -3.89
CA ALA A 146 -12.71 -15.37 -3.16
C ALA A 146 -11.69 -16.08 -4.09
N ILE A 147 -12.06 -16.41 -5.33
CA ILE A 147 -11.12 -16.99 -6.29
C ILE A 147 -10.06 -15.97 -6.76
N PHE A 148 -10.38 -14.67 -6.75
CA PHE A 148 -9.45 -13.62 -7.14
C PHE A 148 -8.26 -13.51 -6.19
N CYS A 149 -8.38 -13.99 -4.95
CA CYS A 149 -7.25 -14.16 -4.03
C CYS A 149 -6.08 -14.95 -4.58
N LEU A 150 -6.35 -15.92 -5.46
CA LEU A 150 -5.29 -16.70 -6.09
C LEU A 150 -4.40 -15.82 -6.99
N LEU A 151 -4.95 -14.70 -7.48
CA LEU A 151 -4.27 -13.80 -8.40
C LEU A 151 -3.76 -12.51 -7.73
N ARG A 152 -4.31 -12.10 -6.58
CA ARG A 152 -3.95 -10.85 -5.88
C ARG A 152 -2.43 -10.60 -5.76
N PRO A 153 -1.58 -11.57 -5.36
CA PRO A 153 -0.15 -11.31 -5.25
C PRO A 153 0.55 -10.90 -6.55
N PHE A 154 -0.03 -11.24 -7.70
CA PHE A 154 0.54 -10.98 -9.03
C PHE A 154 -0.04 -9.71 -9.69
N THR A 155 -1.16 -9.18 -9.18
CA THR A 155 -1.88 -8.05 -9.77
C THR A 155 -1.90 -6.80 -8.90
N THR A 156 -1.65 -6.95 -7.60
CA THR A 156 -1.50 -5.85 -6.63
C THR A 156 -0.08 -5.28 -6.71
#